data_AF-A0A968JLT3-F1
#
_entry.id   AF-A0A968JLT3-F1
#
_cell.length_a   1.000
_cell.length_b   1.000
_cell.length_c   1.000
_cell.angle_alpha   90.00
_cell.angle_beta   90.00
_cell.angle_gamma   90.00
#
_symmetry.space_group_name_H-M   'P 1'
#
loop_
_entity.id
_entity.type
_entity.pdbx_description
1 polymer ?
#
loop_
_entity_poly.entity_id
_entity_poly.type
_entity_poly.pdbx_seq_one_letter_code
_entity_poly.pdbx_strand_id
1 'polypeptide(L)'
;MGILLVRIDDPIQRNWNLAGNAIVLFSFRFIQTFLRFPESLYQLELFSPLQFANSDLLPSLGDLLLNTIVITYLIIQFNAHFTFPEQNKGRRNNGFNFMHLFSMLVLCSYFLYTHHIFKSIIINSSISFEAFKITGLSLYSFIGLVIVGLQFASLIFLIDKIANVYKPLAIEKKIALFTSVVIVLVLALSFTGFRISSYSILYFFLIFIFLMLIRQKRDNLQNYSIIVILILLFSVYSVIFITKTTETKERQDMAILAENIANEHDPVAELLLEDMTLKMRKDSVLADMLFNMNVSYQQITKYLQNYYFKGYMSKYNFQFFDCKPRDSVIFDVPEKVLMPCYPFFDDLIESKGMHLPKSNFYYIDNINGRINYLGKFTYENETGEISIFIELESQLLTENLGYPELLLDENFREKPYLSEYSYAKYHDNLLISKFGNFHYSLNRNIYGEKNKEYIFLRFDGYDHLIYNINERNTINTE
;
A
#
# COMPACT_ATOMS: atom_id res chain seq x y z
N MET A 1 8.90 39.39 1.13
CA MET A 1 7.72 39.67 1.99
C MET A 1 8.05 39.78 3.48
N GLY A 2 9.02 39.04 4.04
CA GLY A 2 9.44 39.18 5.45
C GLY A 2 9.90 40.60 5.84
N ILE A 3 10.49 41.35 4.91
CA ILE A 3 10.91 42.76 5.12
C ILE A 3 9.71 43.70 5.33
N LEU A 4 8.54 43.41 4.77
CA LEU A 4 7.33 44.24 4.94
C LEU A 4 6.72 44.06 6.33
N LEU A 5 6.83 42.87 6.94
CA LEU A 5 6.28 42.59 8.27
C LEU A 5 7.08 43.23 9.41
N VAL A 6 8.37 43.49 9.19
CA VAL A 6 9.25 44.17 10.16
C VAL A 6 8.93 45.66 10.28
N ARG A 7 8.28 46.25 9.26
CA ARG A 7 8.01 47.69 9.18
C ARG A 7 6.67 48.13 9.77
N ILE A 8 5.90 47.20 10.33
CA ILE A 8 4.57 47.47 10.89
C ILE A 8 4.69 47.48 12.41
N ASP A 9 4.56 48.68 12.99
CA ASP A 9 4.70 48.89 14.43
C ASP A 9 3.48 48.37 15.22
N ASP A 10 2.30 48.27 14.59
CA ASP A 10 1.09 47.77 15.23
C ASP A 10 1.08 46.21 15.27
N PRO A 11 1.12 45.59 16.46
CA PRO A 11 1.09 44.13 16.62
C PRO A 11 -0.20 43.49 16.09
N ILE A 12 -1.34 44.19 16.11
CA ILE A 12 -2.62 43.66 15.63
C ILE A 12 -2.58 43.57 14.11
N GLN A 13 -2.17 44.65 13.45
CA GLN A 13 -2.02 44.70 11.98
C GLN A 13 -1.00 43.67 11.49
N ARG A 14 0.10 43.45 12.23
CA ARG A 14 1.09 42.42 11.91
C ARG A 14 0.50 41.00 11.97
N ASN A 15 -0.30 40.69 12.99
CA ASN A 15 -0.97 39.39 13.10
C ASN A 15 -1.96 39.14 11.96
N TRP A 16 -2.75 40.16 11.57
CA TRP A 16 -3.66 40.06 10.42
C TRP A 16 -2.92 39.82 9.11
N ASN A 17 -1.78 40.47 8.90
CA ASN A 17 -0.95 40.22 7.71
C ASN A 17 -0.36 38.81 7.69
N LEU A 18 0.04 38.25 8.84
CA LEU A 18 0.47 36.85 8.93
C LEU A 18 -0.67 35.90 8.55
N ALA A 19 -1.89 36.14 9.07
CA ALA A 19 -3.06 35.35 8.74
C ALA A 19 -3.43 35.45 7.25
N GLY A 20 -3.41 36.67 6.68
CA GLY A 20 -3.62 36.88 5.25
C GLY A 20 -2.60 36.14 4.38
N ASN A 21 -1.32 36.17 4.77
CA ASN A 21 -0.27 35.44 4.07
C ASN A 21 -0.50 33.92 4.10
N ALA A 22 -0.87 33.38 5.27
CA ALA A 22 -1.22 31.97 5.40
C ALA A 22 -2.38 31.59 4.47
N ILE A 23 -3.45 32.39 4.45
CA ILE A 23 -4.61 32.16 3.58
C ILE A 23 -4.20 32.18 2.10
N VAL A 24 -3.42 33.16 1.67
CA VAL A 24 -2.95 33.28 0.28
C VAL A 24 -2.10 32.06 -0.11
N LEU A 25 -1.15 31.65 0.72
CA LEU A 25 -0.27 30.51 0.42
C LEU A 25 -1.02 29.18 0.40
N PHE A 26 -1.94 28.94 1.34
CA PHE A 26 -2.76 27.73 1.34
C PHE A 26 -3.74 27.71 0.17
N SER A 27 -4.36 28.85 -0.16
CA SER A 27 -5.26 28.96 -1.32
C SER A 27 -4.50 28.70 -2.62
N PHE A 28 -3.31 29.29 -2.75
CA PHE A 28 -2.42 29.04 -3.88
C PHE A 28 -2.06 27.56 -4.00
N ARG A 29 -1.62 26.91 -2.91
CA ARG A 29 -1.28 25.48 -2.91
C ARG A 29 -2.49 24.60 -3.25
N PHE A 30 -3.66 24.91 -2.70
CA PHE A 30 -4.89 24.18 -3.00
C PHE A 30 -5.24 24.27 -4.50
N ILE A 31 -5.21 25.49 -5.07
CA ILE A 31 -5.42 25.70 -6.51
C ILE A 31 -4.35 24.98 -7.33
N GLN A 32 -3.10 25.02 -6.89
CA GLN A 32 -1.97 24.39 -7.58
C GLN A 32 -2.14 22.87 -7.69
N THR A 33 -2.48 22.22 -6.58
CA THR A 33 -2.71 20.76 -6.52
C THR A 33 -3.99 20.36 -7.26
N PHE A 34 -5.06 21.16 -7.17
CA PHE A 34 -6.33 20.88 -7.87
C PHE A 34 -6.20 21.03 -9.39
N LEU A 35 -5.57 22.10 -9.87
CA LEU A 35 -5.39 22.38 -11.30
C LEU A 35 -4.14 21.72 -11.91
N ARG A 36 -3.31 21.06 -11.10
CA ARG A 36 -2.00 20.50 -11.49
C ARG A 36 -1.13 21.48 -12.29
N PHE A 37 -1.06 22.72 -11.80
CA PHE A 37 -0.34 23.81 -12.47
C PHE A 37 1.03 24.07 -11.81
N PRO A 38 2.10 24.41 -12.55
CA PRO A 38 2.24 24.27 -14.00
C PRO A 38 2.38 22.80 -14.39
N GLU A 39 1.87 22.44 -15.57
CA GLU A 39 1.86 21.04 -16.04
C GLU A 39 3.25 20.41 -16.07
N SER A 40 4.28 21.20 -16.44
CA SER A 40 5.68 20.76 -16.47
C SER A 40 6.21 20.26 -15.12
N LEU A 41 5.67 20.77 -14.00
CA LEU A 41 6.04 20.31 -12.66
C LEU A 41 5.47 18.91 -12.38
N TYR A 42 4.23 18.67 -12.81
CA TYR A 42 3.50 17.41 -12.59
C TYR A 42 3.91 16.29 -13.56
N GLN A 43 4.75 16.59 -14.55
CA GLN A 43 5.40 15.60 -15.40
C GLN A 43 6.64 14.97 -14.74
N LEU A 44 7.18 15.57 -13.67
CA LEU A 44 8.33 15.01 -12.94
C LEU A 44 7.89 13.79 -12.12
N GLU A 45 8.76 12.77 -12.05
CA GLU A 45 8.51 11.55 -11.26
C GLU A 45 8.16 11.82 -9.79
N LEU A 46 8.74 12.88 -9.20
CA LEU A 46 8.46 13.30 -7.83
C LEU A 46 6.98 13.67 -7.58
N PHE A 47 6.29 14.14 -8.62
CA PHE A 47 4.88 14.48 -8.60
C PHE A 47 3.97 13.34 -9.10
N SER A 48 4.54 12.17 -9.38
CA SER A 48 3.80 10.97 -9.70
C SER A 48 3.29 10.28 -8.42
N PRO A 49 2.13 9.61 -8.46
CA PRO A 49 1.61 8.82 -7.35
C PRO A 49 2.35 7.48 -7.17
N LEU A 50 3.24 7.11 -8.11
CA LEU A 50 3.90 5.81 -8.13
C LEU A 50 4.82 5.59 -6.92
N GLN A 51 5.49 6.66 -6.48
CA GLN A 51 6.43 6.61 -5.36
C GLN A 51 5.75 6.83 -4.00
N PHE A 52 4.67 7.60 -3.97
CA PHE A 52 3.90 7.91 -2.76
C PHE A 52 2.52 8.44 -3.13
N ALA A 53 1.47 7.91 -2.49
CA ALA A 53 0.12 8.45 -2.62
C ALA A 53 -0.63 8.25 -1.29
N ASN A 54 -1.15 9.33 -0.70
CA ASN A 54 -1.87 9.25 0.57
C ASN A 54 -3.34 9.67 0.47
N SER A 55 -3.63 10.75 -0.26
CA SER A 55 -5.00 11.24 -0.45
C SER A 55 -5.07 12.21 -1.63
N ASP A 56 -6.27 12.63 -2.02
CA ASP A 56 -6.47 13.63 -3.08
C ASP A 56 -5.75 14.97 -2.79
N LEU A 57 -5.57 15.30 -1.50
CA LEU A 57 -4.84 16.50 -1.04
C LEU A 57 -3.32 16.30 -0.95
N LEU A 58 -2.86 15.05 -0.93
CA LEU A 58 -1.46 14.64 -0.89
C LEU A 58 -1.22 13.52 -1.92
N PRO A 59 -1.36 13.84 -3.23
CA PRO A 59 -1.36 12.83 -4.28
C PRO A 59 0.05 12.35 -4.64
N SER A 60 1.09 13.09 -4.23
CA SER A 60 2.48 12.83 -4.58
C SER A 60 3.46 13.25 -3.49
N LEU A 61 4.69 12.73 -3.55
CA LEU A 61 5.76 13.12 -2.62
C LEU A 61 6.17 14.59 -2.82
N GLY A 62 6.13 15.07 -4.06
CA GLY A 62 6.42 16.46 -4.42
C GLY A 62 5.41 17.44 -3.82
N ASP A 63 4.11 17.11 -3.88
CA ASP A 63 3.07 17.92 -3.24
C ASP A 63 3.23 17.97 -1.73
N LEU A 64 3.59 16.84 -1.11
CA LEU A 64 3.89 16.78 0.31
C LEU A 64 5.09 17.67 0.66
N LEU A 65 6.19 17.60 -0.10
CA LEU A 65 7.37 18.45 0.10
C LEU A 65 7.02 19.93 0.04
N LEU A 66 6.30 20.36 -0.98
CA LEU A 66 5.91 21.77 -1.13
C LEU A 66 4.98 22.23 0.00
N ASN A 67 4.02 21.39 0.39
CA ASN A 67 3.14 21.68 1.53
C ASN A 67 3.94 21.80 2.83
N THR A 68 4.90 20.90 3.06
CA THR A 68 5.80 20.96 4.22
C THR A 68 6.64 22.24 4.21
N ILE A 69 7.22 22.64 3.09
CA ILE A 69 7.99 23.88 2.98
C ILE A 69 7.12 25.10 3.34
N VAL A 70 5.89 25.17 2.81
CA VAL A 70 4.96 26.27 3.12
C VAL A 70 4.57 26.28 4.59
N ILE A 71 4.23 25.13 5.16
CA ILE A 71 3.88 25.01 6.59
C ILE A 71 5.07 25.42 7.47
N THR A 72 6.28 24.93 7.19
CA THR A 72 7.48 25.29 7.93
C THR A 72 7.77 26.79 7.83
N TYR A 73 7.66 27.37 6.64
CA TYR A 73 7.81 28.81 6.46
C TYR A 73 6.80 29.59 7.31
N LEU A 74 5.52 29.23 7.28
CA LEU A 74 4.48 29.88 8.08
C LEU A 74 4.72 29.76 9.57
N ILE A 75 5.19 28.60 10.05
CA ILE A 75 5.52 28.37 11.46
C ILE A 75 6.73 29.22 11.89
N ILE A 76 7.75 29.35 11.05
CA ILE A 76 8.89 30.23 11.31
C ILE A 76 8.42 31.68 11.41
N GLN A 77 7.57 32.14 10.49
CA GLN A 77 7.02 33.49 10.52
C GLN A 77 6.13 33.73 11.74
N PHE A 78 5.34 32.74 12.13
CA PHE A 78 4.55 32.76 13.37
C PHE A 78 5.45 32.84 14.61
N ASN A 79 6.51 32.04 14.68
CA ASN A 79 7.46 32.07 15.78
C ASN A 79 8.14 33.46 15.89
N ALA A 80 8.62 34.01 14.76
CA ALA A 80 9.35 35.27 14.73
C ALA A 80 8.47 36.51 14.98
N HIS A 81 7.29 36.58 14.37
CA HIS A 81 6.55 37.85 14.27
C HIS A 81 5.18 37.85 14.97
N PHE A 82 4.57 36.70 15.26
CA PHE A 82 3.27 36.71 15.92
C PHE A 82 3.37 37.23 17.35
N THR A 83 2.53 38.19 17.72
CA THR A 83 2.45 38.71 19.09
C THR A 83 1.09 38.44 19.66
N PHE A 84 1.05 37.81 20.82
CA PHE A 84 -0.19 37.66 21.55
C PHE A 84 -0.64 39.04 22.05
N PRO A 85 -1.93 39.40 21.91
CA PRO A 85 -2.44 40.67 22.41
C PRO A 85 -2.03 40.84 23.87
N GLU A 86 -1.46 42.00 24.23
CA GLU A 86 -0.98 42.25 25.59
C GLU A 86 -2.13 41.97 26.58
N GLN A 87 -1.97 40.90 27.37
CA GLN A 87 -2.68 40.81 28.63
C GLN A 87 -2.07 41.88 29.53
N ASN A 88 -2.71 43.05 29.59
CA ASN A 88 -2.46 44.18 30.48
C ASN A 88 -1.26 43.99 31.40
N LYS A 89 -0.12 44.61 31.05
CA LYS A 89 1.14 44.63 31.82
C LYS A 89 1.00 45.01 33.31
N GLY A 90 -0.18 45.47 33.77
CA GLY A 90 -0.47 45.83 35.15
C GLY A 90 -1.32 44.84 35.98
N ARG A 91 -1.95 43.82 35.38
CA ARG A 91 -2.67 42.79 36.14
C ARG A 91 -1.92 41.47 35.98
N ARG A 92 -1.29 41.03 37.07
CA ARG A 92 -0.73 39.67 37.24
C ARG A 92 -1.87 38.65 37.17
N ASN A 93 -2.42 38.44 35.99
CA ASN A 93 -3.46 37.48 35.73
C ASN A 93 -2.79 36.11 35.68
N ASN A 94 -2.50 35.55 36.85
CA ASN A 94 -2.01 34.18 37.05
C ASN A 94 -3.06 33.11 36.64
N GLY A 95 -4.15 33.55 36.00
CA GLY A 95 -5.30 32.76 35.61
C GLY A 95 -5.12 32.16 34.21
N PHE A 96 -5.54 30.91 34.10
CA PHE A 96 -5.66 30.18 32.85
C PHE A 96 -6.62 30.91 31.89
N ASN A 97 -6.12 31.34 30.73
CA ASN A 97 -6.90 31.91 29.64
C ASN A 97 -7.15 30.87 28.53
N PHE A 98 -8.31 30.95 27.86
CA PHE A 98 -8.71 30.16 26.69
C PHE A 98 -7.62 30.09 25.62
N MET A 99 -6.85 31.16 25.45
CA MET A 99 -5.74 31.23 24.50
C MET A 99 -4.62 30.20 24.79
N HIS A 100 -4.36 29.88 26.06
CA HIS A 100 -3.41 28.82 26.43
C HIS A 100 -3.91 27.45 25.99
N LEU A 101 -5.18 27.15 26.28
CA LEU A 101 -5.82 25.91 25.87
C LEU A 101 -5.77 25.74 24.35
N PHE A 102 -6.18 26.78 23.63
CA PHE A 102 -6.19 26.78 22.17
C PHE A 102 -4.79 26.54 21.59
N SER A 103 -3.76 27.20 22.12
CA SER A 103 -2.38 26.98 21.64
C SER A 103 -1.85 25.57 21.94
N MET A 104 -2.23 24.96 23.07
CA MET A 104 -1.85 23.58 23.38
C MET A 104 -2.59 22.58 22.50
N LEU A 105 -3.85 22.87 22.17
CA LEU A 105 -4.62 22.09 21.22
C LEU A 105 -3.96 22.14 19.83
N VAL A 106 -3.60 23.34 19.34
CA VAL A 106 -2.88 23.51 18.07
C VAL A 106 -1.55 22.74 18.07
N LEU A 107 -0.79 22.79 19.17
CA LEU A 107 0.45 22.02 19.30
C LEU A 107 0.21 20.51 19.22
N CYS A 108 -0.78 20.00 19.95
CA CYS A 108 -1.11 18.57 19.94
C CYS A 108 -1.63 18.13 18.56
N SER A 109 -2.49 18.92 17.92
CA SER A 109 -2.97 18.68 16.56
C SER A 109 -1.83 18.66 15.55
N TYR A 110 -0.86 19.57 15.68
CA TYR A 110 0.32 19.58 14.81
C TYR A 110 1.21 18.34 15.03
N PHE A 111 1.41 17.90 16.27
CA PHE A 111 2.12 16.66 16.56
C PHE A 111 1.43 15.44 15.92
N LEU A 112 0.09 15.36 16.03
CA LEU A 112 -0.68 14.30 15.36
C LEU A 112 -0.52 14.32 13.85
N TYR A 113 -0.56 15.50 13.25
CA TYR A 113 -0.32 15.69 11.82
C TYR A 113 1.07 15.19 11.42
N THR A 114 2.12 15.60 12.14
CA THR A 114 3.49 15.10 11.92
C THR A 114 3.58 13.58 12.05
N HIS A 115 2.95 12.99 13.08
CA HIS A 115 2.91 11.54 13.28
C HIS A 115 2.23 10.83 12.10
N HIS A 116 1.09 11.34 11.63
CA HIS A 116 0.37 10.79 10.50
C HIS A 116 1.18 10.88 9.20
N ILE A 117 1.79 12.04 8.93
CA ILE A 117 2.63 12.22 7.75
C ILE A 117 3.83 11.28 7.77
N PHE A 118 4.52 11.15 8.91
CA PHE A 118 5.66 10.25 9.02
C PHE A 118 5.24 8.79 8.81
N LYS A 119 4.14 8.35 9.41
CA LYS A 119 3.57 7.00 9.20
C LYS A 119 3.21 6.77 7.72
N SER A 120 2.53 7.74 7.11
CA SER A 120 2.06 7.67 5.73
C SER A 120 3.20 7.60 4.73
N ILE A 121 4.28 8.38 4.93
CA ILE A 121 5.47 8.32 4.07
C ILE A 121 6.08 6.92 4.04
N ILE A 122 5.97 6.16 5.13
CA ILE A 122 6.53 4.79 5.19
C ILE A 122 5.55 3.79 4.59
N ILE A 123 4.29 3.77 5.05
CA ILE A 123 3.29 2.77 4.67
C ILE A 123 2.81 2.95 3.23
N ASN A 124 2.55 4.18 2.79
CA ASN A 124 1.91 4.48 1.51
C ASN A 124 2.93 4.88 0.41
N SER A 125 4.18 4.45 0.55
CA SER A 125 5.22 4.66 -0.45
C SER A 125 5.86 3.34 -0.86
N SER A 126 6.52 3.31 -2.01
CA SER A 126 7.44 2.23 -2.39
C SER A 126 8.89 2.49 -1.93
N ILE A 127 9.09 3.52 -1.10
CA ILE A 127 10.40 4.04 -0.72
C ILE A 127 10.93 3.29 0.50
N SER A 128 12.17 2.79 0.42
CA SER A 128 12.87 2.23 1.57
C SER A 128 13.55 3.32 2.41
N PHE A 129 13.33 3.28 3.72
CA PHE A 129 13.98 4.14 4.72
C PHE A 129 15.01 3.39 5.57
N GLU A 130 15.31 2.14 5.21
CA GLU A 130 16.17 1.26 5.99
C GLU A 130 17.65 1.53 5.67
N ALA A 131 18.32 2.26 6.55
CA ALA A 131 19.71 2.67 6.34
C ALA A 131 20.71 1.50 6.19
N PHE A 132 20.36 0.30 6.68
CA PHE A 132 21.19 -0.90 6.51
C PHE A 132 21.01 -1.58 5.14
N LYS A 133 19.92 -1.32 4.41
CA LYS A 133 19.71 -1.74 3.02
C LYS A 133 20.24 -0.66 2.07
N ILE A 134 21.57 -0.54 1.95
CA ILE A 134 22.25 0.53 1.20
C ILE A 134 21.81 0.60 -0.28
N THR A 135 21.52 -0.56 -0.90
CA THR A 135 21.04 -0.65 -2.29
C THR A 135 19.62 -0.13 -2.50
N GLY A 136 18.83 -0.01 -1.43
CA GLY A 136 17.45 0.51 -1.48
C GLY A 136 17.33 2.02 -1.23
N LEU A 137 18.43 2.70 -0.90
CA LEU A 137 18.42 4.14 -0.67
C LEU A 137 18.35 4.90 -1.99
N SER A 138 17.25 5.63 -2.18
CA SER A 138 17.00 6.44 -3.36
C SER A 138 17.05 7.94 -3.03
N LEU A 139 17.07 8.79 -4.06
CA LEU A 139 16.85 10.23 -3.91
C LEU A 139 15.51 10.52 -3.18
N TYR A 140 14.49 9.68 -3.41
CA TYR A 140 13.19 9.79 -2.75
C TYR A 140 13.26 9.49 -1.26
N SER A 141 14.10 8.54 -0.82
CA SER A 141 14.38 8.28 0.60
C SER A 141 14.96 9.53 1.27
N PHE A 142 15.91 10.20 0.61
CA PHE A 142 16.48 11.45 1.12
C PHE A 142 15.44 12.58 1.20
N ILE A 143 14.63 12.77 0.15
CA ILE A 143 13.54 13.76 0.15
C ILE A 143 12.55 13.47 1.29
N GLY A 144 12.16 12.21 1.49
CA GLY A 144 11.30 11.80 2.59
C GLY A 144 11.88 12.16 3.97
N LEU A 145 13.16 11.91 4.19
CA LEU A 145 13.84 12.31 5.43
C LEU A 145 13.90 13.83 5.62
N VAL A 146 14.08 14.60 4.54
CA VAL A 146 14.03 16.08 4.59
C VAL A 146 12.63 16.56 4.98
N ILE A 147 11.57 15.98 4.40
CA ILE A 147 10.17 16.29 4.76
C ILE A 147 9.95 16.07 6.25
N VAL A 148 10.32 14.87 6.75
CA VAL A 148 10.19 14.53 8.16
C VAL A 148 10.99 15.51 9.03
N GLY A 149 12.25 15.76 8.70
CA GLY A 149 13.11 16.71 9.42
C GLY A 149 12.52 18.13 9.50
N LEU A 150 11.93 18.63 8.39
CA LEU A 150 11.25 19.93 8.36
C LEU A 150 10.00 19.95 9.26
N GLN A 151 9.22 18.87 9.31
CA GLN A 151 8.06 18.77 10.21
C GLN A 151 8.48 18.74 11.69
N PHE A 152 9.58 18.06 12.02
CA PHE A 152 10.12 18.07 13.38
C PHE A 152 10.73 19.42 13.77
N ALA A 153 11.44 20.09 12.86
CA ALA A 153 11.93 21.45 13.08
C ALA A 153 10.78 22.42 13.37
N SER A 154 9.71 22.35 12.57
CA SER A 154 8.47 23.11 12.79
C SER A 154 7.83 22.84 14.16
N LEU A 155 7.79 21.58 14.60
CA LEU A 155 7.28 21.22 15.93
C LEU A 155 8.11 21.90 17.03
N ILE A 156 9.43 21.89 16.92
CA ILE A 156 10.33 22.55 17.86
C ILE A 156 10.06 24.06 17.90
N PHE A 157 9.90 24.72 16.75
CA PHE A 157 9.56 26.15 16.69
C PHE A 157 8.20 26.48 17.33
N LEU A 158 7.20 25.60 17.21
CA LEU A 158 5.91 25.80 17.90
C LEU A 158 6.04 25.65 19.41
N ILE A 159 6.72 24.60 19.89
CA ILE A 159 6.98 24.40 21.33
C ILE A 159 7.74 25.60 21.88
N ASP A 160 8.76 26.07 21.16
CA ASP A 160 9.55 27.22 21.53
C ASP A 160 8.70 28.50 21.69
N LYS A 161 7.83 28.78 20.71
CA LYS A 161 6.94 29.94 20.75
C LYS A 161 6.02 29.89 21.97
N ILE A 162 5.39 28.73 22.22
CA ILE A 162 4.52 28.48 23.37
C ILE A 162 5.29 28.65 24.68
N ALA A 163 6.51 28.11 24.76
CA ALA A 163 7.35 28.20 25.94
C ALA A 163 7.72 29.64 26.29
N ASN A 164 8.04 30.44 25.27
CA ASN A 164 8.39 31.86 25.41
C ASN A 164 7.18 32.72 25.81
N VAL A 165 6.06 32.57 25.10
CA VAL A 165 4.84 33.37 25.35
C VAL A 165 4.31 33.13 26.76
N TYR A 166 4.43 31.89 27.24
CA TYR A 166 3.95 31.52 28.57
C TYR A 166 5.04 31.53 29.62
N LYS A 167 6.20 32.14 29.37
CA LYS A 167 7.31 32.26 30.34
C LYS A 167 6.87 32.70 31.75
N PRO A 168 5.91 33.64 31.93
CA PRO A 168 5.45 34.04 33.27
C PRO A 168 4.69 32.96 34.06
N LEU A 169 4.13 31.95 33.38
CA LEU A 169 3.39 30.87 34.04
C LEU A 169 4.37 29.89 34.69
N ALA A 170 4.04 29.41 35.90
CA ALA A 170 4.80 28.36 36.55
C ALA A 170 4.89 27.10 35.68
N ILE A 171 6.05 26.44 35.64
CA ILE A 171 6.29 25.27 34.78
C ILE A 171 5.32 24.13 35.08
N GLU A 172 4.98 23.91 36.35
CA GLU A 172 4.01 22.89 36.78
C GLU A 172 2.63 23.10 36.12
N LYS A 173 2.17 24.35 36.02
CA LYS A 173 0.90 24.67 35.36
C LYS A 173 0.95 24.42 33.86
N LYS A 174 2.10 24.68 33.20
CA LYS A 174 2.28 24.39 31.76
C LYS A 174 2.24 22.89 31.51
N ILE A 175 2.95 22.12 32.32
CA ILE A 175 3.01 20.66 32.22
C ILE A 175 1.62 20.08 32.50
N ALA A 176 0.93 20.52 33.56
CA ALA A 176 -0.42 20.07 33.89
C ALA A 176 -1.45 20.37 32.79
N LEU A 177 -1.32 21.53 32.12
CA LEU A 177 -2.17 21.86 30.98
C LEU A 177 -1.86 20.98 29.76
N PHE A 178 -0.57 20.79 29.48
CA PHE A 178 -0.16 19.94 28.37
C PHE A 178 -0.60 18.49 28.57
N THR A 179 -0.39 17.94 29.77
CA THR A 179 -0.82 16.57 30.11
C THR A 179 -2.34 16.42 30.00
N SER A 180 -3.13 17.39 30.48
CA SER A 180 -4.59 17.31 30.40
C SER A 180 -5.09 17.31 28.96
N VAL A 181 -4.53 18.17 28.10
CA VAL A 181 -4.87 18.19 26.67
C VAL A 181 -4.49 16.88 25.98
N VAL A 182 -3.29 16.34 26.26
CA VAL A 182 -2.86 15.06 25.68
C VAL A 182 -3.76 13.91 26.14
N ILE A 183 -4.15 13.86 27.41
CA ILE A 183 -5.06 12.83 27.92
C ILE A 183 -6.42 12.90 27.22
N VAL A 184 -7.03 14.10 27.15
CA VAL A 184 -8.32 14.29 26.47
C VAL A 184 -8.22 13.86 25.01
N LEU A 185 -7.13 14.20 24.33
CA LEU A 185 -6.92 13.88 22.94
C LEU A 185 -6.71 12.37 22.71
N VAL A 186 -5.92 11.69 23.55
CA VAL A 186 -5.74 10.23 23.50
C VAL A 186 -7.06 9.50 23.76
N LEU A 187 -7.85 9.97 24.74
CA LEU A 187 -9.18 9.43 24.99
C LEU A 187 -10.10 9.62 23.78
N ALA A 188 -10.15 10.83 23.21
CA ALA A 188 -10.94 11.11 22.01
C ALA A 188 -10.57 10.21 20.83
N LEU A 189 -9.27 10.02 20.58
CA LEU A 189 -8.79 9.14 19.51
C LEU A 189 -9.13 7.66 19.75
N SER A 190 -9.13 7.22 21.01
CA SER A 190 -9.51 5.83 21.34
C SER A 190 -10.96 5.50 20.94
N PHE A 191 -11.88 6.45 20.99
CA PHE A 191 -13.27 6.28 20.51
C PHE A 191 -13.38 6.16 19.00
N THR A 192 -12.45 6.75 18.25
CA THR A 192 -12.41 6.69 16.78
C THR A 192 -11.70 5.45 16.23
N GLY A 193 -11.09 4.64 17.10
CA GLY A 193 -10.26 3.49 16.69
C GLY A 193 -8.86 3.88 16.20
N PHE A 194 -8.49 5.16 16.17
CA PHE A 194 -7.16 5.61 15.77
C PHE A 194 -6.13 5.28 16.85
N ARG A 195 -5.17 4.40 16.52
CA ARG A 195 -4.13 3.95 17.46
C ARG A 195 -2.82 4.71 17.25
N ILE A 196 -2.37 5.39 18.29
CA ILE A 196 -1.04 6.01 18.37
C ILE A 196 -0.15 5.15 19.25
N SER A 197 1.07 4.91 18.79
CA SER A 197 2.09 4.19 19.55
C SER A 197 2.49 4.94 20.84
N SER A 198 2.66 4.22 21.94
CA SER A 198 3.11 4.77 23.23
C SER A 198 4.47 5.49 23.15
N TYR A 199 5.41 4.97 22.35
CA TYR A 199 6.73 5.58 22.17
C TYR A 199 6.68 6.96 21.49
N SER A 200 5.71 7.19 20.59
CA SER A 200 5.49 8.51 19.97
C SER A 200 4.97 9.53 20.99
N ILE A 201 4.04 9.13 21.84
CA ILE A 201 3.54 9.98 22.93
C ILE A 201 4.66 10.30 23.92
N LEU A 202 5.46 9.29 24.30
CA LEU A 202 6.62 9.47 25.18
C LEU A 202 7.62 10.48 24.60
N TYR A 203 7.98 10.35 23.32
CA TYR A 203 8.85 11.30 22.64
C TYR A 203 8.29 12.73 22.69
N PHE A 204 6.98 12.90 22.43
CA PHE A 204 6.34 14.22 22.48
C PHE A 204 6.39 14.84 23.88
N PHE A 205 6.20 14.05 24.92
CA PHE A 205 6.38 14.50 26.30
C PHE A 205 7.82 14.91 26.60
N LEU A 206 8.79 14.07 26.21
CA LEU A 206 10.21 14.33 26.47
C LEU A 206 10.69 15.61 25.78
N ILE A 207 10.37 15.80 24.49
CA ILE A 207 10.77 16.99 23.74
C ILE A 207 10.12 18.26 24.30
N PHE A 208 8.84 18.17 24.69
CA PHE A 208 8.11 19.28 25.30
C PHE A 208 8.72 19.70 26.64
N ILE A 209 8.93 18.75 27.55
CA ILE A 209 9.52 19.01 28.87
C ILE A 209 10.95 19.56 28.72
N PHE A 210 11.76 18.96 27.85
CA PHE A 210 13.13 19.40 27.59
C PHE A 210 13.19 20.87 27.14
N LEU A 211 12.41 21.24 26.13
CA LEU A 211 12.37 22.63 25.63
C LEU A 211 11.80 23.61 26.67
N MET A 212 10.79 23.21 27.44
CA MET A 212 10.22 24.05 28.51
C MET A 212 11.24 24.35 29.61
N LEU A 213 11.99 23.33 30.06
CA LEU A 213 13.03 23.49 31.08
C LEU A 213 14.15 24.42 30.63
N ILE A 214 14.57 24.30 29.37
CA ILE A 214 15.61 25.15 28.80
C ILE A 214 15.12 26.58 28.69
N ARG A 215 13.91 26.80 28.16
CA ARG A 215 13.35 28.14 27.97
C ARG A 215 13.07 28.87 29.29
N GLN A 216 12.87 28.13 30.38
CA GLN A 216 12.77 28.72 31.71
C GLN A 216 14.11 29.30 32.19
N LYS A 217 15.23 28.66 31.84
CA LYS A 217 16.59 29.06 32.25
C LYS A 217 17.30 29.97 31.24
N ARG A 218 16.88 29.98 29.98
CA ARG A 218 17.57 30.67 28.88
C ARG A 218 16.59 31.37 27.94
N ASP A 219 16.95 32.60 27.56
CA ASP A 219 16.21 33.41 26.59
C ASP A 219 16.55 33.09 25.13
N ASN A 220 17.66 32.42 24.86
CA ASN A 220 18.03 31.99 23.51
C ASN A 220 18.29 30.47 23.46
N LEU A 221 17.68 29.80 22.47
CA LEU A 221 17.84 28.37 22.21
C LEU A 221 18.94 28.05 21.19
N GLN A 222 19.54 29.06 20.55
CA GLN A 222 20.58 28.90 19.51
C GLN A 222 21.95 28.45 20.06
N ASN A 223 21.98 27.66 21.12
CA ASN A 223 23.21 27.05 21.61
C ASN A 223 23.46 25.74 20.86
N TYR A 224 24.66 25.58 20.29
CA TYR A 224 25.08 24.36 19.60
C TYR A 224 24.80 23.09 20.39
N SER A 225 25.04 23.07 21.70
CA SER A 225 24.78 21.87 22.53
C SER A 225 23.30 21.49 22.58
N ILE A 226 22.40 22.48 22.58
CA ILE A 226 20.95 22.21 22.58
C ILE A 226 20.54 21.59 21.25
N ILE A 227 21.02 22.17 20.14
CA ILE A 227 20.72 21.67 18.79
C ILE A 227 21.20 20.22 18.63
N VAL A 228 22.41 19.90 19.10
CA VAL A 228 22.95 18.53 19.06
C VAL A 228 22.07 17.55 19.84
N ILE A 229 21.61 17.92 21.04
CA ILE A 229 20.71 17.06 21.83
C ILE A 229 19.36 16.88 21.13
N LEU A 230 18.81 17.93 20.52
CA LEU A 230 17.54 17.85 19.77
C LEU A 230 17.66 16.92 18.56
N ILE A 231 18.76 17.02 17.81
CA ILE A 231 19.06 16.11 16.69
C ILE A 231 19.17 14.67 17.19
N LEU A 232 19.88 14.44 18.29
CA LEU A 232 20.03 13.10 18.86
C LEU A 232 18.68 12.49 19.29
N LEU A 233 17.84 13.26 19.98
CA LEU A 233 16.49 12.83 20.36
C LEU A 233 15.64 12.49 19.13
N PHE A 234 15.67 13.33 18.10
CA PHE A 234 14.97 13.10 16.85
C PHE A 234 15.48 11.86 16.11
N SER A 235 16.80 11.64 16.06
CA SER A 235 17.39 10.48 15.41
C SER A 235 16.99 9.18 16.09
N VAL A 236 17.05 9.11 17.43
CA VAL A 236 16.62 7.93 18.19
C VAL A 236 15.13 7.65 17.96
N TYR A 237 14.29 8.68 18.01
CA TYR A 237 12.86 8.54 17.72
C TYR A 237 12.61 8.04 16.30
N SER A 238 13.28 8.62 15.31
CA SER A 238 13.10 8.27 13.90
C SER A 238 13.47 6.83 13.61
N VAL A 239 14.57 6.33 14.17
CA VAL A 239 14.98 4.92 14.00
C VAL A 239 13.91 3.99 14.55
N ILE A 240 13.46 4.20 15.80
CA ILE A 240 12.42 3.36 16.43
C ILE A 240 11.12 3.44 15.61
N PHE A 241 10.72 4.64 15.19
CA PHE A 241 9.51 4.86 14.42
C PHE A 241 9.55 4.18 13.05
N ILE A 242 10.66 4.33 12.32
CA ILE A 242 10.86 3.72 11.00
C ILE A 242 10.81 2.20 11.13
N THR A 243 11.62 1.60 12.02
CA THR A 243 11.64 0.13 12.18
C THR A 243 10.27 -0.44 12.51
N LYS A 244 9.54 0.15 13.48
CA LYS A 244 8.21 -0.36 13.85
C LYS A 244 7.14 -0.14 12.78
N THR A 245 7.27 0.91 11.99
CA THR A 245 6.32 1.18 10.91
C THR A 245 6.60 0.28 9.71
N THR A 246 7.87 0.03 9.39
CA THR A 246 8.29 -0.92 8.35
C THR A 246 7.86 -2.35 8.69
N GLU A 247 8.06 -2.82 9.93
CA GLU A 247 7.55 -4.14 10.38
C GLU A 247 6.02 -4.27 10.16
N THR A 248 5.28 -3.17 10.33
CA THR A 248 3.82 -3.16 10.10
C THR A 248 3.49 -3.22 8.60
N LYS A 249 4.24 -2.46 7.79
CA LYS A 249 4.09 -2.44 6.35
C LYS A 249 4.39 -3.80 5.73
N GLU A 250 5.53 -4.41 6.08
CA GLU A 250 5.93 -5.73 5.58
C GLU A 250 4.84 -6.78 5.85
N ARG A 251 4.21 -6.76 7.03
CA ARG A 251 3.09 -7.66 7.35
C ARG A 251 1.85 -7.42 6.50
N GLN A 252 1.55 -6.16 6.18
CA GLN A 252 0.42 -5.81 5.30
C GLN A 252 0.70 -6.26 3.87
N ASP A 253 1.93 -6.07 3.41
CA ASP A 253 2.35 -6.46 2.08
C ASP A 253 2.37 -7.98 1.91
N MET A 254 2.88 -8.72 2.90
CA MET A 254 2.79 -10.19 2.93
C MET A 254 1.34 -10.65 2.87
N ALA A 255 0.41 -9.97 3.56
CA ALA A 255 -1.01 -10.33 3.56
C ALA A 255 -1.64 -10.09 2.19
N ILE A 256 -1.40 -8.92 1.59
CA ILE A 256 -1.87 -8.60 0.23
C ILE A 256 -1.27 -9.59 -0.78
N LEU A 257 0.00 -9.95 -0.63
CA LEU A 257 0.66 -10.94 -1.47
C LEU A 257 0.00 -12.31 -1.31
N ALA A 258 -0.20 -12.79 -0.08
CA ALA A 258 -0.84 -14.06 0.19
C ALA A 258 -2.28 -14.11 -0.34
N GLU A 259 -3.05 -13.02 -0.25
CA GLU A 259 -4.38 -12.90 -0.84
C GLU A 259 -4.33 -12.94 -2.37
N ASN A 260 -3.39 -12.22 -2.99
CA ASN A 260 -3.22 -12.26 -4.45
C ASN A 260 -2.80 -13.67 -4.94
N ILE A 261 -1.96 -14.36 -4.18
CA ILE A 261 -1.56 -15.75 -4.46
C ILE A 261 -2.73 -16.71 -4.21
N ALA A 262 -3.64 -16.42 -3.28
CA ALA A 262 -4.81 -17.27 -3.03
C ALA A 262 -5.89 -17.10 -4.11
N ASN A 263 -6.10 -15.87 -4.55
CA ASN A 263 -7.09 -15.51 -5.55
C ASN A 263 -6.50 -15.69 -6.95
N GLU A 264 -5.92 -16.85 -7.26
CA GLU A 264 -5.12 -17.17 -8.47
C GLU A 264 -5.83 -16.86 -9.81
N HIS A 265 -5.94 -15.58 -10.12
CA HIS A 265 -6.42 -15.04 -11.37
C HIS A 265 -5.21 -14.48 -12.12
N ASP A 266 -5.15 -14.70 -13.42
CA ASP A 266 -4.22 -14.02 -14.32
C ASP A 266 -5.01 -12.95 -15.08
N PRO A 267 -5.01 -11.68 -14.63
CA PRO A 267 -5.79 -10.63 -15.26
C PRO A 267 -5.42 -10.41 -16.73
N VAL A 268 -4.17 -10.71 -17.11
CA VAL A 268 -3.71 -10.60 -18.49
C VAL A 268 -4.32 -11.73 -19.32
N ALA A 269 -4.31 -12.96 -18.81
CA ALA A 269 -4.97 -14.08 -19.45
C ALA A 269 -6.48 -13.79 -19.60
N GLU A 270 -7.15 -13.33 -18.55
CA GLU A 270 -8.60 -13.09 -18.55
C GLU A 270 -9.03 -12.03 -19.56
N LEU A 271 -8.24 -10.95 -19.68
CA LEU A 271 -8.48 -9.94 -20.71
C LEU A 271 -8.34 -10.53 -22.13
N LEU A 272 -7.34 -11.38 -22.35
CA LEU A 272 -7.14 -12.07 -23.63
C LEU A 272 -8.25 -13.10 -23.91
N LEU A 273 -8.84 -13.72 -22.88
CA LEU A 273 -9.97 -14.63 -23.00
C LEU A 273 -11.27 -13.91 -23.41
N GLU A 274 -11.45 -12.64 -23.02
CA GLU A 274 -12.55 -11.78 -23.53
C GLU A 274 -12.43 -11.62 -25.05
N ASP A 275 -11.25 -11.22 -25.55
CA ASP A 275 -10.99 -11.07 -26.98
C ASP A 275 -11.09 -12.41 -27.74
N MET A 276 -10.61 -13.50 -27.14
CA MET A 276 -10.67 -14.85 -27.69
C MET A 276 -12.12 -15.30 -27.87
N THR A 277 -12.98 -15.01 -26.89
CA THR A 277 -14.39 -15.38 -26.92
C THR A 277 -15.09 -14.81 -28.15
N LEU A 278 -14.83 -13.53 -28.46
CA LEU A 278 -15.43 -12.85 -29.61
C LEU A 278 -15.00 -13.46 -30.95
N LYS A 279 -13.74 -13.91 -31.03
CA LYS A 279 -13.17 -14.53 -32.24
C LYS A 279 -13.67 -15.95 -32.43
N MET A 280 -13.62 -16.78 -31.38
CA MET A 280 -14.04 -18.19 -31.44
C MET A 280 -15.52 -18.33 -31.80
N ARG A 281 -16.41 -17.52 -31.20
CA ARG A 281 -17.85 -17.53 -31.52
C ARG A 281 -18.16 -17.30 -33.02
N LYS A 282 -17.26 -16.66 -33.77
CA LYS A 282 -17.43 -16.34 -35.20
C LYS A 282 -16.50 -17.17 -36.10
N ASP A 283 -15.83 -18.18 -35.54
CA ASP A 283 -14.87 -18.98 -36.26
C ASP A 283 -15.56 -20.07 -37.08
N SER A 284 -15.88 -19.73 -38.33
CA SER A 284 -16.45 -20.68 -39.29
C SER A 284 -15.50 -21.83 -39.64
N VAL A 285 -14.18 -21.59 -39.62
CA VAL A 285 -13.19 -22.62 -39.92
C VAL A 285 -13.16 -23.68 -38.82
N LEU A 286 -13.19 -23.25 -37.56
CA LEU A 286 -13.30 -24.16 -36.42
C LEU A 286 -14.63 -24.92 -36.44
N ALA A 287 -15.74 -24.25 -36.74
CA ALA A 287 -17.04 -24.90 -36.87
C ALA A 287 -17.01 -26.00 -37.94
N ASP A 288 -16.52 -25.71 -39.15
CA ASP A 288 -16.41 -26.67 -40.25
C ASP A 288 -15.52 -27.87 -39.88
N MET A 289 -14.42 -27.62 -39.15
CA MET A 289 -13.53 -28.68 -38.66
C MET A 289 -14.24 -29.61 -37.67
N LEU A 290 -15.06 -29.08 -36.75
CA LEU A 290 -15.79 -29.86 -35.74
C LEU A 290 -16.87 -30.78 -36.34
N PHE A 291 -17.53 -30.35 -37.41
CA PHE A 291 -18.57 -31.16 -38.08
C PHE A 291 -18.01 -32.16 -39.12
N ASN A 292 -16.72 -32.08 -39.45
CA ASN A 292 -16.11 -32.92 -40.48
C ASN A 292 -15.45 -34.18 -39.89
N MET A 293 -16.06 -35.35 -40.12
CA MET A 293 -15.57 -36.65 -39.64
C MET A 293 -14.19 -37.07 -40.17
N ASN A 294 -13.68 -36.41 -41.22
CA ASN A 294 -12.33 -36.68 -41.75
C ASN A 294 -11.22 -35.87 -41.05
N VAL A 295 -11.58 -34.93 -40.17
CA VAL A 295 -10.62 -34.12 -39.42
C VAL A 295 -10.26 -34.84 -38.13
N SER A 296 -8.95 -35.00 -37.88
CA SER A 296 -8.47 -35.62 -36.65
C SER A 296 -8.38 -34.62 -35.50
N TYR A 297 -8.46 -35.13 -34.26
CA TYR A 297 -8.23 -34.35 -33.04
C TYR A 297 -6.94 -33.51 -33.13
N GLN A 298 -5.84 -34.10 -33.62
CA GLN A 298 -4.54 -33.43 -33.77
C GLN A 298 -4.58 -32.22 -34.71
N GLN A 299 -5.41 -32.28 -35.77
CA GLN A 299 -5.57 -31.14 -36.69
C GLN A 299 -6.26 -29.97 -36.00
N ILE A 300 -7.30 -30.24 -35.20
CA ILE A 300 -8.01 -29.23 -34.41
C ILE A 300 -7.10 -28.68 -33.32
N THR A 301 -6.36 -29.52 -32.59
CA THR A 301 -5.35 -29.09 -31.62
C THR A 301 -4.35 -28.12 -32.25
N LYS A 302 -3.81 -28.47 -33.42
CA LYS A 302 -2.83 -27.62 -34.12
C LYS A 302 -3.43 -26.28 -34.57
N TYR A 303 -4.69 -26.28 -34.99
CA TYR A 303 -5.42 -25.06 -35.34
C TYR A 303 -5.59 -24.15 -34.12
N LEU A 304 -6.14 -24.69 -33.02
CA LEU A 304 -6.37 -23.97 -31.77
C LEU A 304 -5.06 -23.40 -31.18
N GLN A 305 -3.99 -24.20 -31.15
CA GLN A 305 -2.67 -23.77 -30.67
C GLN A 305 -2.12 -22.58 -31.48
N ASN A 306 -2.18 -22.63 -32.81
CA ASN A 306 -1.57 -21.62 -33.67
C ASN A 306 -2.37 -20.31 -33.75
N TYR A 307 -3.71 -20.39 -33.59
CA TYR A 307 -4.59 -19.25 -33.77
C TYR A 307 -4.98 -18.60 -32.44
N TYR A 308 -5.27 -19.40 -31.41
CA TYR A 308 -5.78 -18.93 -30.12
C TYR A 308 -4.76 -19.03 -28.98
N PHE A 309 -4.03 -20.16 -28.87
CA PHE A 309 -3.16 -20.42 -27.71
C PHE A 309 -1.67 -20.13 -27.99
N LYS A 310 -1.36 -18.96 -28.56
CA LYS A 310 0.02 -18.50 -28.85
C LYS A 310 0.40 -17.28 -28.00
N GLY A 311 1.70 -16.95 -27.98
CA GLY A 311 2.21 -15.79 -27.26
C GLY A 311 2.00 -15.96 -25.76
N TYR A 312 1.37 -15.00 -25.10
CA TYR A 312 1.11 -15.06 -23.65
C TYR A 312 0.34 -16.33 -23.23
N MET A 313 -0.60 -16.79 -24.07
CA MET A 313 -1.41 -17.99 -23.80
C MET A 313 -0.60 -19.30 -23.81
N SER A 314 0.66 -19.31 -24.27
CA SER A 314 1.51 -20.51 -24.22
C SER A 314 1.92 -20.90 -22.80
N LYS A 315 1.66 -20.05 -21.79
CA LYS A 315 1.81 -20.37 -20.37
C LYS A 315 0.78 -21.39 -19.87
N TYR A 316 -0.26 -21.66 -20.66
CA TYR A 316 -1.31 -22.61 -20.34
C TYR A 316 -1.18 -23.86 -21.19
N ASN A 317 -1.30 -25.02 -20.56
CA ASN A 317 -1.59 -26.27 -21.24
C ASN A 317 -3.08 -26.29 -21.54
N PHE A 318 -3.44 -26.26 -22.82
CA PHE A 318 -4.83 -26.39 -23.22
C PHE A 318 -5.16 -27.83 -23.58
N GLN A 319 -6.35 -28.27 -23.18
CA GLN A 319 -7.00 -29.48 -23.67
C GLN A 319 -8.40 -29.11 -24.11
N PHE A 320 -8.95 -29.87 -25.06
CA PHE A 320 -10.34 -29.66 -25.46
C PHE A 320 -11.09 -30.97 -25.62
N PHE A 321 -12.41 -30.88 -25.46
CA PHE A 321 -13.39 -31.93 -25.62
C PHE A 321 -14.50 -31.43 -26.54
N ASP A 322 -14.64 -32.02 -27.72
CA ASP A 322 -15.72 -31.77 -28.66
C ASP A 322 -16.87 -32.76 -28.40
N CYS A 323 -18.01 -32.25 -27.93
CA CYS A 323 -19.10 -33.07 -27.47
C CYS A 323 -20.39 -32.78 -28.23
N LYS A 324 -21.09 -33.85 -28.60
CA LYS A 324 -22.49 -33.80 -29.03
C LYS A 324 -23.42 -34.07 -27.84
N PRO A 325 -24.71 -33.71 -27.93
CA PRO A 325 -25.68 -33.90 -26.84
C PRO A 325 -25.82 -35.34 -26.30
N ARG A 326 -25.37 -36.36 -27.04
CA ARG A 326 -25.42 -37.79 -26.62
C ARG A 326 -24.05 -38.42 -26.41
N ASP A 327 -22.98 -37.64 -26.53
CA ASP A 327 -21.63 -38.15 -26.37
C ASP A 327 -21.30 -38.35 -24.88
N SER A 328 -20.38 -39.28 -24.63
CA SER A 328 -19.83 -39.54 -23.31
C SER A 328 -18.32 -39.39 -23.35
N VAL A 329 -17.76 -38.82 -22.30
CA VAL A 329 -16.31 -38.67 -22.11
C VAL A 329 -15.82 -39.78 -21.18
N ILE A 330 -14.62 -40.28 -21.44
CA ILE A 330 -13.93 -41.26 -20.60
C ILE A 330 -12.86 -40.52 -19.81
N PHE A 331 -12.94 -40.59 -18.48
CA PHE A 331 -11.91 -40.09 -17.59
C PHE A 331 -11.09 -41.26 -17.03
N ASP A 332 -9.76 -41.11 -17.02
CA ASP A 332 -8.83 -42.11 -16.46
C ASP A 332 -8.50 -41.76 -14.99
N VAL A 333 -9.46 -41.97 -14.07
CA VAL A 333 -9.21 -41.81 -12.62
C VAL A 333 -10.15 -42.71 -11.79
N PRO A 334 -9.67 -43.56 -10.86
CA PRO A 334 -8.73 -44.68 -11.02
C PRO A 334 -9.29 -45.88 -11.86
N GLU A 335 -10.53 -45.80 -12.34
CA GLU A 335 -11.11 -46.72 -13.33
C GLU A 335 -11.65 -45.90 -14.52
N LYS A 336 -11.80 -46.52 -15.70
CA LYS A 336 -12.41 -45.85 -16.87
C LYS A 336 -13.90 -45.66 -16.63
N VAL A 337 -14.28 -44.47 -16.18
CA VAL A 337 -15.70 -44.13 -15.99
C VAL A 337 -16.19 -43.40 -17.24
N LEU A 338 -17.25 -43.93 -17.84
CA LEU A 338 -17.98 -43.30 -18.94
C LEU A 338 -19.02 -42.34 -18.35
N MET A 339 -18.86 -41.04 -18.59
CA MET A 339 -19.80 -40.02 -18.12
C MET A 339 -20.39 -39.25 -19.29
N PRO A 340 -21.70 -38.90 -19.28
CA PRO A 340 -22.28 -38.02 -20.28
C PRO A 340 -21.52 -36.68 -20.33
N CYS A 341 -21.11 -36.24 -21.51
CA CYS A 341 -20.17 -35.11 -21.62
C CYS A 341 -20.76 -33.80 -21.07
N TYR A 342 -21.92 -33.39 -21.57
CA TYR A 342 -22.55 -32.11 -21.21
C TYR A 342 -22.82 -32.02 -19.70
N PRO A 343 -23.51 -32.99 -19.08
CA PRO A 343 -23.74 -32.97 -17.63
C PRO A 343 -22.45 -32.87 -16.81
N PHE A 344 -21.37 -33.56 -17.19
CA PHE A 344 -20.11 -33.49 -16.46
C PHE A 344 -19.53 -32.07 -16.40
N PHE A 345 -19.40 -31.41 -17.56
CA PHE A 345 -18.83 -30.07 -17.60
C PHE A 345 -19.79 -29.01 -17.07
N ASP A 346 -21.09 -29.17 -17.25
CA ASP A 346 -22.09 -28.27 -16.69
C ASP A 346 -22.09 -28.36 -15.14
N ASP A 347 -22.04 -29.57 -14.57
CA ASP A 347 -21.90 -29.78 -13.12
C ASP A 347 -20.58 -29.19 -12.59
N LEU A 348 -19.48 -29.30 -13.36
CA LEU A 348 -18.19 -28.71 -12.99
C LEU A 348 -18.28 -27.17 -12.95
N ILE A 349 -18.92 -26.56 -13.95
CA ILE A 349 -19.15 -25.12 -14.01
C ILE A 349 -20.06 -24.68 -12.85
N GLU A 350 -21.15 -25.38 -12.58
CA GLU A 350 -22.09 -25.00 -11.53
C GLU A 350 -21.51 -25.17 -10.12
N SER A 351 -20.73 -26.22 -9.89
CA SER A 351 -20.18 -26.53 -8.57
C SER A 351 -18.90 -25.77 -8.22
N LYS A 352 -18.06 -25.46 -9.21
CA LYS A 352 -16.72 -24.87 -9.00
C LYS A 352 -16.39 -23.67 -9.89
N GLY A 353 -17.26 -23.32 -10.83
CA GLY A 353 -16.99 -22.29 -11.83
C GLY A 353 -17.40 -20.89 -11.37
N MET A 354 -16.50 -19.94 -11.56
CA MET A 354 -16.79 -18.51 -11.50
C MET A 354 -16.75 -17.93 -12.92
N HIS A 355 -17.88 -17.44 -13.40
CA HIS A 355 -17.98 -16.89 -14.75
C HIS A 355 -17.14 -15.62 -14.93
N LEU A 356 -16.25 -15.60 -15.93
CA LEU A 356 -15.44 -14.43 -16.25
C LEU A 356 -16.27 -13.42 -17.08
N PRO A 357 -16.40 -12.15 -16.64
CA PRO A 357 -17.21 -11.15 -17.33
C PRO A 357 -16.86 -11.03 -18.82
N LYS A 358 -17.89 -10.91 -19.67
CA LYS A 358 -17.79 -10.73 -21.13
C LYS A 358 -17.05 -11.83 -21.90
N SER A 359 -16.77 -12.96 -21.28
CA SER A 359 -16.16 -14.12 -21.94
C SER A 359 -17.08 -15.34 -21.89
N ASN A 360 -16.69 -16.41 -22.59
CA ASN A 360 -17.30 -17.76 -22.48
C ASN A 360 -16.50 -18.67 -21.54
N PHE A 361 -15.60 -18.09 -20.75
CA PHE A 361 -14.71 -18.81 -19.85
C PHE A 361 -15.17 -18.66 -18.40
N TYR A 362 -14.89 -19.71 -17.64
CA TYR A 362 -15.11 -19.79 -16.21
C TYR A 362 -13.77 -20.05 -15.55
N TYR A 363 -13.44 -19.30 -14.51
CA TYR A 363 -12.38 -19.70 -13.59
C TYR A 363 -12.86 -20.92 -12.81
N ILE A 364 -12.10 -22.00 -12.84
CA ILE A 364 -12.40 -23.22 -12.09
C ILE A 364 -11.46 -23.28 -10.90
N ASP A 365 -12.02 -23.26 -9.70
CA ASP A 365 -11.24 -23.45 -8.47
C ASP A 365 -10.77 -24.91 -8.41
N ASN A 366 -9.58 -25.15 -8.97
CA ASN A 366 -8.86 -26.39 -8.80
C ASN A 366 -7.88 -26.24 -7.64
N ILE A 367 -8.15 -27.02 -6.61
CA ILE A 367 -7.46 -27.08 -5.32
C ILE A 367 -5.96 -27.52 -5.47
N ASN A 368 -5.47 -27.71 -6.70
CA ASN A 368 -4.10 -28.07 -7.03
C ASN A 368 -3.14 -26.85 -7.11
N GLY A 369 -3.63 -25.62 -6.85
CA GLY A 369 -2.81 -24.41 -6.80
C GLY A 369 -2.26 -23.97 -8.16
N ARG A 370 -2.99 -24.32 -9.22
CA ARG A 370 -2.79 -23.88 -10.60
C ARG A 370 -4.01 -23.08 -11.04
N ILE A 371 -3.79 -22.08 -11.87
CA ILE A 371 -4.87 -21.34 -12.51
C ILE A 371 -5.53 -22.27 -13.52
N ASN A 372 -6.83 -22.51 -13.37
CA ASN A 372 -7.61 -23.28 -14.33
C ASN A 372 -8.76 -22.44 -14.90
N TYR A 373 -8.85 -22.40 -16.23
CA TYR A 373 -9.99 -21.80 -16.93
C TYR A 373 -10.69 -22.84 -17.80
N LEU A 374 -12.00 -22.85 -17.78
CA LEU A 374 -12.84 -23.69 -18.62
C LEU A 374 -13.69 -22.83 -19.55
N GLY A 375 -13.49 -22.97 -20.85
CA GLY A 375 -14.29 -22.32 -21.89
C GLY A 375 -15.36 -23.24 -22.44
N LYS A 376 -16.58 -22.73 -22.66
CA LYS A 376 -17.66 -23.44 -23.35
C LYS A 376 -18.06 -22.69 -24.62
N PHE A 377 -17.94 -23.33 -25.77
CA PHE A 377 -18.35 -22.76 -27.06
C PHE A 377 -19.25 -23.72 -27.81
N THR A 378 -20.44 -23.26 -28.16
CA THR A 378 -21.45 -24.05 -28.87
C THR A 378 -21.51 -23.63 -30.33
N TYR A 379 -21.42 -24.59 -31.24
CA TYR A 379 -21.56 -24.40 -32.68
C TYR A 379 -22.74 -25.22 -33.18
N GLU A 380 -23.57 -24.60 -34.02
CA GLU A 380 -24.78 -25.21 -34.59
C GLU A 380 -24.71 -25.22 -36.11
N ASN A 381 -25.13 -26.33 -36.72
CA ASN A 381 -25.31 -26.47 -38.15
C ASN A 381 -26.56 -27.32 -38.44
N GLU A 382 -26.93 -27.51 -39.71
CA GLU A 382 -28.08 -28.32 -40.16
C GLU A 382 -28.03 -29.77 -39.65
N THR A 383 -26.84 -30.28 -39.35
CA THR A 383 -26.61 -31.64 -38.82
C THR A 383 -26.79 -31.78 -37.31
N GLY A 384 -26.91 -30.67 -36.58
CA GLY A 384 -27.05 -30.62 -35.12
C GLY A 384 -26.06 -29.67 -34.46
N GLU A 385 -25.93 -29.81 -33.14
CA GLU A 385 -25.08 -28.97 -32.29
C GLU A 385 -23.85 -29.75 -31.81
N ILE A 386 -22.70 -29.06 -31.75
CA ILE A 386 -21.47 -29.53 -31.09
C ILE A 386 -21.00 -28.42 -30.14
N SER A 387 -20.78 -28.76 -28.87
CA SER A 387 -20.09 -27.88 -27.92
C SER A 387 -18.66 -28.33 -27.70
N ILE A 388 -17.71 -27.40 -27.82
CA ILE A 388 -16.33 -27.60 -27.42
C ILE A 388 -16.10 -27.02 -26.02
N PHE A 389 -15.60 -27.87 -25.13
CA PHE A 389 -15.11 -27.49 -23.82
C PHE A 389 -13.60 -27.38 -23.88
N ILE A 390 -13.03 -26.25 -23.45
CA ILE A 390 -11.60 -25.98 -23.50
C ILE A 390 -11.11 -25.77 -22.07
N GLU A 391 -10.27 -26.67 -21.59
CA GLU A 391 -9.60 -26.55 -20.30
C GLU A 391 -8.22 -25.92 -20.49
N LEU A 392 -7.90 -24.92 -19.68
CA LEU A 392 -6.64 -24.19 -19.68
C LEU A 392 -6.00 -24.28 -18.31
N GLU A 393 -4.97 -25.10 -18.18
CA GLU A 393 -4.25 -25.27 -16.93
C GLU A 393 -2.91 -24.53 -16.99
N SER A 394 -2.63 -23.63 -16.05
CA SER A 394 -1.34 -22.94 -16.00
C SER A 394 -0.20 -23.94 -15.83
N GLN A 395 0.85 -23.82 -16.64
CA GLN A 395 2.07 -24.60 -16.47
C GLN A 395 2.73 -24.25 -15.13
N LEU A 396 3.24 -25.25 -14.42
CA LEU A 396 4.16 -25.00 -13.32
C LEU A 396 5.40 -24.33 -13.93
N LEU A 397 5.65 -23.08 -13.56
CA LEU A 397 6.92 -22.41 -13.82
C LEU A 397 8.02 -23.15 -13.02
N THR A 398 8.47 -24.30 -13.51
CA THR A 398 9.87 -24.64 -13.34
C THR A 398 10.63 -23.59 -14.13
N GLU A 399 11.51 -22.85 -13.46
CA GLU A 399 12.42 -21.87 -14.06
C GLU A 399 13.11 -22.47 -15.29
N ASN A 400 12.50 -22.33 -16.47
CA ASN A 400 13.19 -22.51 -17.72
C ASN A 400 13.99 -21.22 -17.93
N LEU A 401 15.20 -21.22 -17.34
CA LEU A 401 16.31 -20.32 -17.64
C LEU A 401 16.44 -20.20 -19.16
N GLY A 402 15.90 -19.15 -19.77
CA GLY A 402 15.99 -19.01 -21.23
C GLY A 402 15.27 -17.83 -21.87
N TYR A 403 14.21 -17.28 -21.27
CA TYR A 403 13.59 -16.07 -21.80
C TYR A 403 14.06 -14.84 -21.03
N PRO A 404 14.77 -13.90 -21.69
CA PRO A 404 15.14 -12.66 -21.04
C PRO A 404 13.90 -11.79 -20.85
N GLU A 405 13.59 -11.42 -19.61
CA GLU A 405 12.58 -10.41 -19.26
C GLU A 405 12.76 -9.07 -20.02
N LEU A 406 13.96 -8.82 -20.56
CA LEU A 406 14.30 -7.63 -21.34
C LEU A 406 13.44 -7.42 -22.61
N LEU A 407 12.77 -8.46 -23.13
CA LEU A 407 11.93 -8.37 -24.34
C LEU A 407 10.45 -8.10 -24.03
N LEU A 408 10.07 -8.05 -22.76
CA LEU A 408 8.72 -7.65 -22.34
C LEU A 408 8.68 -6.13 -22.20
N ASP A 409 7.64 -5.50 -22.78
CA ASP A 409 7.34 -4.07 -22.60
C ASP A 409 7.31 -3.73 -21.09
N GLU A 410 7.74 -2.53 -20.70
CA GLU A 410 7.89 -2.13 -19.28
C GLU A 410 6.62 -2.30 -18.44
N ASN A 411 5.44 -2.35 -19.07
CA ASN A 411 4.15 -2.58 -18.42
C ASN A 411 3.83 -4.06 -18.11
N PHE A 412 4.62 -5.00 -18.62
CA PHE A 412 4.40 -6.46 -18.55
C PHE A 412 5.53 -7.21 -17.83
N ARG A 413 6.52 -6.50 -17.27
CA ARG A 413 7.48 -7.11 -16.34
C ARG A 413 6.73 -7.54 -15.07
N GLU A 414 7.09 -8.71 -14.52
CA GLU A 414 6.61 -9.09 -13.20
C GLU A 414 6.83 -7.94 -12.22
N LYS A 415 5.84 -7.67 -11.37
CA LYS A 415 5.92 -6.56 -10.43
C LYS A 415 7.19 -6.77 -9.58
N PRO A 416 8.11 -5.80 -9.50
CA PRO A 416 9.37 -5.93 -8.75
C PRO A 416 9.17 -6.43 -7.30
N TYR A 417 7.99 -6.15 -6.74
CA TYR A 417 7.55 -6.54 -5.40
C TYR A 417 7.55 -8.06 -5.14
N LEU A 418 7.38 -8.89 -6.17
CA LEU A 418 7.35 -10.36 -5.99
C LEU A 418 8.74 -10.96 -5.77
N SER A 419 9.81 -10.27 -6.18
CA SER A 419 11.19 -10.76 -6.07
C SER A 419 11.78 -10.66 -4.66
N GLU A 420 11.17 -9.86 -3.77
CA GLU A 420 11.67 -9.62 -2.40
C GLU A 420 11.13 -10.64 -1.38
N TYR A 421 10.11 -11.42 -1.73
CA TYR A 421 9.44 -12.36 -0.83
C TYR A 421 9.52 -13.78 -1.37
N SER A 422 9.63 -14.76 -0.47
CA SER A 422 9.44 -16.17 -0.82
C SER A 422 8.02 -16.59 -0.46
N TYR A 423 7.50 -17.63 -1.11
CA TYR A 423 6.22 -18.21 -0.68
C TYR A 423 6.12 -19.71 -0.96
N ALA A 424 5.23 -20.38 -0.24
CA ALA A 424 4.87 -21.76 -0.43
C ALA A 424 3.37 -21.98 -0.33
N LYS A 425 2.85 -22.90 -1.15
CA LYS A 425 1.46 -23.38 -1.13
C LYS A 425 1.41 -24.79 -0.58
N TYR A 426 0.45 -25.03 0.30
CA TYR A 426 0.19 -26.33 0.90
C TYR A 426 -1.25 -26.75 0.67
N HIS A 427 -1.45 -28.04 0.41
CA HIS A 427 -2.75 -28.69 0.39
C HIS A 427 -2.69 -29.95 1.25
N ASP A 428 -3.70 -30.14 2.11
CA ASP A 428 -3.73 -31.24 3.08
C ASP A 428 -2.43 -31.35 3.90
N ASN A 429 -1.84 -30.19 4.21
CA ASN A 429 -0.57 -30.01 4.91
C ASN A 429 0.70 -30.46 4.15
N LEU A 430 0.59 -30.83 2.87
CA LEU A 430 1.72 -31.17 2.01
C LEU A 430 2.07 -30.00 1.10
N LEU A 431 3.37 -29.73 0.94
CA LEU A 431 3.87 -28.70 0.03
C LEU A 431 3.56 -29.07 -1.42
N ILE A 432 2.82 -28.20 -2.13
CA ILE A 432 2.55 -28.37 -3.57
C ILE A 432 3.53 -27.56 -4.40
N SER A 433 3.73 -26.29 -4.05
CA SER A 433 4.56 -25.36 -4.83
C SER A 433 5.29 -24.39 -3.92
N LYS A 434 6.42 -23.88 -4.39
CA LYS A 434 7.17 -22.83 -3.72
C LYS A 434 7.82 -21.89 -4.73
N PHE A 435 8.11 -20.68 -4.30
CA PHE A 435 8.79 -19.64 -5.04
C PHE A 435 9.74 -18.89 -4.10
N GLY A 436 10.83 -18.35 -4.65
CA GLY A 436 11.86 -17.65 -3.89
C GLY A 436 12.93 -18.57 -3.31
N ASN A 437 13.80 -17.99 -2.48
CA ASN A 437 15.02 -18.64 -2.00
C ASN A 437 14.81 -19.42 -0.70
N PHE A 438 13.73 -19.17 0.04
CA PHE A 438 13.48 -19.81 1.32
C PHE A 438 13.16 -21.31 1.18
N HIS A 439 13.76 -22.12 2.05
CA HIS A 439 13.57 -23.56 2.08
C HIS A 439 12.37 -23.97 2.95
N TYR A 440 11.19 -23.98 2.34
CA TYR A 440 9.97 -24.44 2.99
C TYR A 440 9.98 -25.94 3.31
N SER A 441 9.45 -26.29 4.48
CA SER A 441 9.21 -27.68 4.89
C SER A 441 8.21 -28.36 3.95
N LEU A 442 8.37 -29.67 3.74
CA LEU A 442 7.38 -30.47 3.00
C LEU A 442 6.05 -30.62 3.77
N ASN A 443 6.08 -30.42 5.09
CA ASN A 443 4.93 -30.53 5.98
C ASN A 443 4.58 -29.18 6.62
N ARG A 444 3.38 -28.70 6.35
CA ARG A 444 2.81 -27.43 6.87
C ARG A 444 2.67 -27.40 8.39
N ASN A 445 2.48 -28.55 9.05
CA ASN A 445 2.20 -28.61 10.49
C ASN A 445 3.37 -28.12 11.35
N ILE A 446 4.59 -28.06 10.80
CA ILE A 446 5.75 -27.47 11.48
C ILE A 446 5.51 -25.99 11.81
N TYR A 447 4.66 -25.31 11.04
CA TYR A 447 4.34 -23.90 11.21
C TYR A 447 3.14 -23.64 12.14
N GLY A 448 2.74 -24.61 12.97
CA GLY A 448 1.70 -24.48 13.98
C GLY A 448 0.30 -24.88 13.50
N GLU A 449 -0.73 -24.62 14.31
CA GLU A 449 -2.11 -25.08 14.07
C GLU A 449 -2.95 -24.12 13.19
N LYS A 450 -4.01 -24.62 12.54
CA LYS A 450 -4.93 -23.83 11.69
C LYS A 450 -6.03 -23.11 12.50
N ASN A 451 -5.64 -22.35 13.52
CA ASN A 451 -6.61 -21.79 14.48
C ASN A 451 -7.10 -20.38 14.10
N LYS A 452 -6.46 -19.74 13.12
CA LYS A 452 -6.78 -18.40 12.61
C LYS A 452 -6.59 -18.36 11.11
N GLU A 453 -7.32 -17.47 10.45
CA GLU A 453 -7.13 -17.18 9.02
C GLU A 453 -5.71 -16.69 8.73
N TYR A 454 -5.23 -15.70 9.48
CA TYR A 454 -3.85 -15.20 9.42
C TYR A 454 -3.06 -15.56 10.68
N ILE A 455 -1.87 -16.12 10.50
CA ILE A 455 -0.92 -16.42 11.58
C ILE A 455 0.44 -15.83 11.23
N PHE A 456 0.91 -14.90 12.04
CA PHE A 456 2.26 -14.37 11.96
C PHE A 456 3.14 -15.13 12.95
N LEU A 457 4.27 -15.64 12.50
CA LEU A 457 5.24 -16.32 13.35
C LEU A 457 6.66 -16.11 12.84
N ARG A 458 7.63 -16.34 13.73
CA ARG A 458 9.04 -16.34 13.35
C ARG A 458 9.54 -17.78 13.27
N PHE A 459 10.08 -18.18 12.14
CA PHE A 459 10.61 -19.53 11.90
C PHE A 459 11.93 -19.45 11.15
N ASP A 460 12.91 -20.24 11.60
CA ASP A 460 14.27 -20.27 11.05
C ASP A 460 14.94 -18.90 10.88
N GLY A 461 14.61 -17.94 11.75
CA GLY A 461 15.15 -16.59 11.73
C GLY A 461 14.34 -15.58 10.89
N TYR A 462 13.41 -16.03 10.07
CA TYR A 462 12.57 -15.23 9.17
C TYR A 462 11.17 -15.01 9.73
N ASP A 463 10.54 -13.91 9.35
CA ASP A 463 9.15 -13.62 9.68
C ASP A 463 8.25 -14.25 8.61
N HIS A 464 7.32 -15.08 9.05
CA HIS A 464 6.39 -15.78 8.18
C HIS A 464 4.97 -15.28 8.42
N LEU A 465 4.22 -15.13 7.33
CA LEU A 465 2.77 -15.01 7.36
C LEU A 465 2.14 -16.26 6.74
N ILE A 466 1.30 -16.91 7.53
CA ILE A 466 0.52 -18.06 7.12
C ILE A 466 -0.92 -17.62 6.92
N TYR A 467 -1.38 -17.77 5.68
CA TYR A 467 -2.76 -17.54 5.31
C TYR A 467 -3.47 -18.88 5.09
N ASN A 468 -4.37 -19.23 6.01
CA ASN A 468 -5.19 -20.43 5.93
C ASN A 468 -6.49 -20.10 5.18
N ILE A 469 -6.49 -20.35 3.87
CA ILE A 469 -7.65 -20.12 3.00
C ILE A 469 -8.84 -20.98 3.46
N ASN A 470 -8.58 -22.26 3.74
CA ASN A 470 -9.56 -23.21 4.28
C ASN A 470 -8.86 -24.32 5.07
N GLU A 471 -9.60 -25.35 5.52
CA GLU A 471 -9.05 -26.46 6.30
C GLU A 471 -7.93 -27.24 5.57
N ARG A 472 -7.87 -27.19 4.24
CA ARG A 472 -6.93 -27.95 3.42
C ARG A 472 -5.82 -27.08 2.84
N ASN A 473 -6.16 -25.88 2.37
CA ASN A 473 -5.27 -24.98 1.64
C ASN A 473 -4.61 -23.95 2.55
N THR A 474 -3.32 -23.72 2.36
CA THR A 474 -2.55 -22.73 3.12
C THR A 474 -1.46 -22.12 2.26
N ILE A 475 -1.27 -20.82 2.38
CA ILE A 475 -0.13 -20.10 1.83
C ILE A 475 0.78 -19.69 2.99
N ASN A 476 2.08 -19.86 2.83
CA ASN A 476 3.10 -19.36 3.75
C ASN A 476 4.02 -18.43 2.97
N THR A 477 3.99 -17.13 3.29
CA THR A 477 4.90 -16.11 2.73
C THR A 477 6.01 -15.80 3.74
N GLU A 478 7.22 -15.62 3.23
CA GLU A 478 8.41 -15.17 3.96
C GLU A 478 8.87 -13.82 3.43
#